data_AF-A0ABD0QWI2-F1
#
_entry.id   AF-A0ABD0QWI2-F1
#
_cell.length_a   1.000
_cell.length_b   1.000
_cell.length_c   1.000
_cell.angle_alpha   90.00
_cell.angle_beta   90.00
_cell.angle_gamma   90.00
#
_symmetry.space_group_name_H-M   'P 1'
#
loop_
_entity.id
_entity.type
_entity.pdbx_description
1 polymer ?
#
loop_
_entity_poly.entity_id
_entity_poly.type
_entity_poly.pdbx_seq_one_letter_code
_entity_poly.pdbx_strand_id
1 'polypeptide(L)'
;ITIEPLPDSDEDHIPEDLGKLTKVDKARIGRVKLEMYIEYFRTIGLPLIVSIVFLYAFQQAASLSYNYWLSLWADQPIINGTQLNTDLKLGVYGALGFAQGIAIFGTTVAISLGCIIASRHLHLDLLNNVLHSPMSFFESTPSGNLLNRFAKEIDAIDNMIPDGLKMMLSYFFKLMEVCIIVLMATPFAAIIILPMAFLYGFIQ
;
A
#
# COMPACT_ATOMS: atom_id res chain seq x y z
N ILE A 1 -35.85 59.86 45.39
CA ILE A 1 -35.02 58.80 46.02
C ILE A 1 -34.76 57.80 44.91
N THR A 2 -33.66 58.00 44.20
CA THR A 2 -33.29 57.22 43.01
C THR A 2 -32.62 55.96 43.49
N ILE A 3 -33.15 54.80 43.09
CA ILE A 3 -32.62 53.49 43.44
C ILE A 3 -31.42 53.22 42.51
N GLU A 4 -30.22 53.16 43.08
CA GLU A 4 -29.03 52.64 42.39
C GLU A 4 -29.19 51.13 42.12
N PRO A 5 -28.89 50.65 40.91
CA PRO A 5 -28.79 49.22 40.68
C PRO A 5 -27.43 48.68 41.14
N LEU A 6 -27.47 47.49 41.74
CA LEU A 6 -26.33 46.69 42.20
C LEU A 6 -25.34 46.40 41.05
N PRO A 7 -24.04 46.20 41.36
CA PRO A 7 -23.04 45.88 40.35
C PRO A 7 -23.29 44.46 39.83
N ASP A 8 -23.44 44.35 38.51
CA ASP A 8 -23.50 43.08 37.81
C ASP A 8 -22.24 42.27 38.12
N SER A 9 -22.46 41.01 38.47
CA SER A 9 -21.45 40.00 38.76
C SER A 9 -20.41 39.91 37.66
N ASP A 10 -19.14 39.85 38.05
CA ASP A 10 -17.99 39.53 37.22
C ASP A 10 -18.26 38.25 36.40
N GLU A 11 -18.68 38.43 35.15
CA GLU A 11 -18.50 37.43 34.10
C GLU A 11 -16.99 37.35 33.83
N ASP A 12 -16.36 36.35 34.44
CA ASP A 12 -15.01 35.90 34.09
C ASP A 12 -14.94 35.73 32.56
N HIS A 13 -14.29 36.71 31.93
CA HIS A 13 -14.05 36.79 30.51
C HIS A 13 -13.17 35.61 30.09
N ILE A 14 -13.79 34.46 29.79
CA ILE A 14 -13.11 33.29 29.23
C ILE A 14 -12.39 33.78 27.97
N PRO A 15 -11.05 33.78 27.93
CA PRO A 15 -10.34 34.31 26.78
C PRO A 15 -10.66 33.43 25.56
N GLU A 16 -11.27 34.04 24.53
CA GLU A 16 -11.55 33.44 23.21
C GLU A 16 -10.29 32.90 22.50
N ASP A 17 -9.11 33.11 23.07
CA ASP A 17 -7.83 32.59 22.56
C ASP A 17 -7.57 31.11 22.89
N LEU A 18 -8.35 30.47 23.78
CA LEU A 18 -8.17 29.04 24.05
C LEU A 18 -8.66 28.14 22.89
N GLY A 19 -9.59 28.64 22.05
CA GLY A 19 -10.06 27.96 20.85
C GLY A 19 -9.10 28.06 19.65
N LYS A 20 -8.16 29.02 19.68
CA LYS A 20 -7.14 29.25 18.63
C LYS A 20 -5.87 28.41 18.80
N LEU A 21 -5.74 27.65 19.89
CA LEU A 21 -4.62 26.74 20.11
C LEU A 21 -4.68 25.44 19.29
N THR A 22 -5.75 25.24 18.53
CA THR A 22 -5.71 24.38 17.35
C THR A 22 -4.89 25.10 16.28
N LYS A 23 -3.58 25.23 16.50
CA LYS A 23 -2.62 25.41 15.39
C LYS A 23 -2.93 24.29 14.44
N VAL A 24 -3.68 24.63 13.39
CA VAL A 24 -3.99 23.78 12.25
C VAL A 24 -2.65 23.21 11.84
N ASP A 25 -2.47 21.93 12.18
CA ASP A 25 -1.25 21.21 11.88
C ASP A 25 -1.11 21.31 10.38
N LYS A 26 -0.18 22.16 9.93
CA LYS A 26 0.03 22.39 8.51
C LYS A 26 0.67 21.11 8.03
N ALA A 27 -0.17 20.16 7.64
CA ALA A 27 0.21 19.02 6.83
C ALA A 27 1.10 19.59 5.73
N ARG A 28 2.41 19.33 5.80
CA ARG A 28 3.32 19.69 4.73
C ARG A 28 2.98 18.74 3.59
N ILE A 29 2.01 19.14 2.77
CA ILE A 29 1.72 18.55 1.48
C ILE A 29 2.89 18.94 0.58
N GLY A 30 3.99 18.23 0.72
CA GLY A 30 5.21 18.41 -0.04
C GLY A 30 5.81 17.05 -0.33
N ARG A 31 6.47 16.90 -1.50
CA ARG A 31 7.13 15.68 -1.96
C ARG A 31 7.81 14.99 -0.78
N VAL A 32 7.28 13.84 -0.40
CA VAL A 32 7.79 13.04 0.72
C VAL A 32 9.24 12.70 0.36
N LYS A 33 10.19 13.13 1.21
CA LYS A 33 11.62 12.90 0.96
C LYS A 33 11.88 11.40 0.96
N LEU A 34 12.53 10.90 -0.10
CA LEU A 34 12.95 9.49 -0.22
C LEU A 34 13.77 9.00 0.97
N GLU A 35 14.48 9.90 1.65
CA GLU A 35 15.20 9.63 2.91
C GLU A 35 14.29 9.04 4.00
N MET A 36 13.05 9.52 4.14
CA MET A 36 12.11 8.97 5.13
C MET A 36 11.68 7.54 4.78
N TYR A 37 11.51 7.23 3.49
CA TYR A 37 11.23 5.86 3.07
C TYR A 37 12.41 4.93 3.34
N ILE A 38 13.64 5.36 3.05
CA ILE A 38 14.85 4.55 3.27
C ILE A 38 15.05 4.25 4.76
N GLU A 39 14.88 5.24 5.63
CA GLU A 39 15.00 5.06 7.08
C GLU A 39 13.90 4.14 7.64
N TYR A 40 12.68 4.26 7.10
CA TYR A 40 11.55 3.39 7.43
C TYR A 40 11.80 1.93 7.00
N PHE A 41 12.29 1.72 5.77
CA PHE A 41 12.66 0.40 5.26
C PHE A 41 13.83 -0.24 6.04
N ARG A 42 14.76 0.58 6.53
CA ARG A 42 15.86 0.11 7.38
C ARG A 42 15.36 -0.40 8.73
N THR A 43 14.29 0.19 9.25
CA THR A 43 13.73 -0.12 10.59
C THR A 43 12.79 -1.33 10.57
N ILE A 44 11.96 -1.49 9.54
CA ILE A 44 11.04 -2.64 9.38
C ILE A 44 11.78 -3.99 9.26
N GLY A 45 13.02 -3.94 8.76
CA GLY A 45 13.84 -5.12 8.52
C GLY A 45 13.81 -5.57 7.06
N LEU A 46 15.00 -5.58 6.47
CA LEU A 46 15.28 -6.13 5.14
C LEU A 46 14.68 -7.52 4.85
N PRO A 47 14.67 -8.51 5.77
CA PRO A 47 14.17 -9.85 5.42
C PRO A 47 12.67 -9.88 5.07
N LEU A 48 11.84 -9.05 5.69
CA LEU A 48 10.41 -8.97 5.37
C LEU A 48 10.18 -8.39 3.97
N ILE A 49 10.89 -7.31 3.64
CA ILE A 49 10.80 -6.64 2.33
C ILE A 49 11.27 -7.60 1.22
N VAL A 50 12.42 -8.25 1.41
CA VAL A 50 12.97 -9.21 0.44
C VAL A 50 12.01 -10.38 0.23
N SER A 51 11.39 -10.88 1.31
CA SER A 51 10.38 -11.96 1.21
C SER A 51 9.16 -11.53 0.39
N ILE A 52 8.62 -10.32 0.62
CA ILE A 52 7.47 -9.79 -0.13
C ILE A 52 7.81 -9.60 -1.61
N VAL A 53 8.97 -8.99 -1.91
CA VAL A 53 9.44 -8.78 -3.29
C VAL A 53 9.62 -10.12 -4.01
N PHE A 54 10.20 -11.11 -3.33
CA PHE A 54 10.40 -12.45 -3.88
C PHE A 54 9.08 -13.15 -4.20
N LEU A 55 8.09 -13.06 -3.31
CA LEU A 55 6.75 -13.62 -3.53
C LEU A 55 6.04 -12.96 -4.74
N TYR A 56 6.09 -11.63 -4.84
CA TYR A 56 5.56 -10.91 -6.00
C TYR A 56 6.26 -11.32 -7.30
N ALA A 57 7.59 -11.43 -7.29
CA ALA A 57 8.35 -11.87 -8.46
C ALA A 57 8.00 -13.31 -8.87
N PHE A 58 7.82 -14.21 -7.91
CA PHE A 58 7.43 -15.60 -8.16
C PHE A 58 6.02 -15.71 -8.76
N GLN A 59 5.05 -14.98 -8.18
CA GLN A 59 3.70 -14.87 -8.74
C GLN A 59 3.75 -14.34 -10.19
N GLN A 60 4.60 -13.34 -10.42
CA GLN A 60 4.72 -12.70 -11.73
C GLN A 60 5.31 -13.63 -12.79
N ALA A 61 6.33 -14.39 -12.43
CA ALA A 61 6.96 -15.38 -13.28
C ALA A 61 6.02 -16.53 -13.64
N ALA A 62 5.21 -17.00 -12.68
CA ALA A 62 4.20 -18.03 -12.93
C ALA A 62 3.14 -17.55 -13.92
N SER A 63 2.68 -16.31 -13.78
CA SER A 63 1.72 -15.68 -14.69
C SER A 63 2.29 -15.50 -16.10
N LEU A 64 3.54 -15.01 -16.22
CA LEU A 64 4.22 -14.89 -17.51
C LEU A 64 4.39 -16.25 -18.20
N SER A 65 4.78 -17.28 -17.45
CA SER A 65 4.98 -18.64 -17.99
C SER A 65 3.67 -19.23 -18.53
N TYR A 66 2.57 -19.01 -17.81
CA TYR A 66 1.23 -19.43 -18.23
C TYR A 66 0.81 -18.74 -19.53
N ASN A 67 0.93 -17.41 -19.60
CA ASN A 67 0.57 -16.64 -20.79
C ASN A 67 1.49 -16.97 -21.99
N TYR A 68 2.79 -17.15 -21.76
CA TYR A 68 3.75 -17.52 -22.79
C TYR A 68 3.45 -18.90 -23.38
N TRP A 69 3.16 -19.90 -22.54
CA TRP A 69 2.78 -21.22 -22.99
C TRP A 69 1.50 -21.21 -23.84
N LEU A 70 0.50 -20.43 -23.40
CA LEU A 70 -0.74 -20.24 -24.16
C LEU A 70 -0.46 -19.60 -25.53
N SER A 71 0.40 -18.59 -25.59
CA SER A 71 0.78 -17.93 -26.84
C SER A 71 1.50 -18.88 -27.79
N LEU A 72 2.44 -19.70 -27.29
CA LEU A 72 3.16 -20.69 -28.10
C LEU A 72 2.20 -21.74 -28.67
N TRP A 73 1.22 -22.15 -27.88
CA TRP A 73 0.22 -23.12 -28.31
C TRP A 73 -0.75 -22.52 -29.35
N ALA A 74 -1.13 -21.25 -29.20
CA ALA A 74 -2.02 -20.55 -30.12
C ALA A 74 -1.41 -20.36 -31.54
N ASP A 75 -0.09 -20.20 -31.64
CA ASP A 75 0.61 -19.95 -32.91
C ASP A 75 0.86 -21.21 -33.76
N GLN A 76 0.56 -22.42 -33.25
CA GLN A 76 0.84 -23.64 -34.00
C GLN A 76 -0.18 -23.90 -35.11
N PRO A 77 0.26 -24.11 -36.37
CA PRO A 77 -0.64 -24.36 -37.48
C PRO A 77 -1.32 -25.73 -37.32
N ILE A 78 -2.63 -25.75 -37.57
CA ILE A 78 -3.44 -26.96 -37.53
C ILE A 78 -3.20 -27.73 -38.84
N ILE A 79 -2.33 -28.73 -38.82
CA ILE A 79 -2.06 -29.57 -39.99
C ILE A 79 -3.04 -30.76 -39.95
N ASN A 80 -3.86 -30.95 -40.99
CA ASN A 80 -4.85 -32.04 -41.10
C ASN A 80 -5.94 -32.06 -39.99
N GLY A 81 -6.47 -30.89 -39.60
CA GLY A 81 -7.62 -30.81 -38.68
C GLY A 81 -7.37 -31.32 -37.25
N THR A 82 -6.16 -31.79 -36.96
CA THR A 82 -5.78 -32.38 -35.67
C THR A 82 -4.46 -31.76 -35.24
N GLN A 83 -4.44 -31.07 -34.09
CA GLN A 83 -3.17 -30.65 -33.52
C GLN A 83 -2.43 -31.86 -32.97
N LEU A 84 -1.16 -32.03 -33.36
CA LEU A 84 -0.32 -33.11 -32.86
C LEU A 84 -0.06 -32.87 -31.36
N ASN A 85 -0.34 -33.90 -30.54
CA ASN A 85 -0.19 -33.91 -29.07
C ASN A 85 -1.08 -32.92 -28.28
N THR A 86 -2.36 -32.74 -28.66
CA THR A 86 -3.31 -31.88 -27.92
C THR A 86 -3.44 -32.28 -26.45
N ASP A 87 -3.57 -33.57 -26.14
CA ASP A 87 -3.79 -34.05 -24.75
C ASP A 87 -2.60 -33.72 -23.82
N LEU A 88 -1.37 -33.89 -24.31
CA LEU A 88 -0.16 -33.54 -23.56
C LEU A 88 -0.05 -32.03 -23.34
N LYS A 89 -0.40 -31.21 -24.35
CA LYS A 89 -0.39 -29.74 -24.23
C LYS A 89 -1.48 -29.24 -23.27
N LEU A 90 -2.67 -29.85 -23.30
CA LEU A 90 -3.74 -29.59 -22.34
C LEU A 90 -3.29 -29.94 -20.92
N GLY A 91 -2.59 -31.06 -20.76
CA GLY A 91 -2.01 -31.48 -19.47
C GLY A 91 -0.99 -30.48 -18.93
N VAL A 92 -0.05 -30.01 -19.77
CA VAL A 92 0.93 -28.99 -19.37
C VAL A 92 0.25 -27.66 -19.05
N TYR A 93 -0.74 -27.24 -19.84
CA TYR A 93 -1.51 -26.03 -19.58
C TYR A 93 -2.27 -26.10 -18.25
N GLY A 94 -2.94 -27.23 -17.98
CA GLY A 94 -3.61 -27.48 -16.71
C GLY A 94 -2.64 -27.48 -15.52
N ALA A 95 -1.46 -28.09 -15.67
CA ALA A 95 -0.42 -28.08 -14.65
C ALA A 95 0.14 -26.67 -14.38
N LEU A 96 0.36 -25.88 -15.44
CA LEU A 96 0.80 -24.48 -15.32
C LEU A 96 -0.26 -23.60 -14.66
N GLY A 97 -1.54 -23.76 -15.03
CA GLY A 97 -2.64 -23.05 -14.38
C GLY A 97 -2.79 -23.42 -12.91
N PHE A 98 -2.65 -24.70 -12.57
CA PHE A 98 -2.66 -25.16 -11.19
C PHE A 98 -1.46 -24.61 -10.39
N ALA A 99 -0.26 -24.60 -10.98
CA ALA A 99 0.93 -24.00 -10.37
C ALA A 99 0.76 -22.48 -10.16
N GLN A 100 0.17 -21.77 -11.12
CA GLN A 100 -0.16 -20.35 -10.99
C GLN A 100 -1.17 -20.13 -9.85
N GLY A 101 -2.21 -20.96 -9.76
CA GLY A 101 -3.20 -20.92 -8.67
C GLY A 101 -2.55 -21.11 -7.30
N ILE A 102 -1.66 -22.10 -7.16
CA ILE A 102 -0.88 -22.32 -5.92
C ILE A 102 0.02 -21.11 -5.62
N ALA A 103 0.68 -20.54 -6.62
CA ALA A 103 1.53 -19.37 -6.43
C ALA A 103 0.73 -18.15 -5.94
N ILE A 104 -0.44 -17.89 -6.51
CA ILE A 104 -1.35 -16.82 -6.09
C ILE A 104 -1.85 -17.08 -4.67
N PHE A 105 -2.27 -18.32 -4.37
CA PHE A 105 -2.73 -18.70 -3.04
C PHE A 105 -1.63 -18.52 -2.00
N GLY A 106 -0.43 -19.04 -2.26
CA GLY A 106 0.74 -18.91 -1.38
C GLY A 106 1.12 -17.45 -1.14
N THR A 107 1.12 -16.63 -2.19
CA THR A 107 1.39 -15.19 -2.06
C THR A 107 0.32 -14.49 -1.23
N THR A 108 -0.96 -14.83 -1.43
CA THR A 108 -2.09 -14.25 -0.67
C THR A 108 -2.01 -14.62 0.81
N VAL A 109 -1.66 -15.87 1.13
CA VAL A 109 -1.47 -16.34 2.51
C VAL A 109 -0.26 -15.65 3.14
N ALA A 110 0.86 -15.55 2.43
CA ALA A 110 2.06 -14.90 2.93
C ALA A 110 1.85 -13.40 3.18
N ILE A 111 1.14 -12.70 2.28
CA ILE A 111 0.74 -11.29 2.48
C ILE A 111 -0.19 -11.16 3.68
N SER A 112 -1.17 -12.05 3.82
CA SER A 112 -2.10 -12.07 4.96
C SER A 112 -1.36 -12.25 6.28
N LEU A 113 -0.43 -13.21 6.35
CA LEU A 113 0.42 -13.43 7.51
C LEU A 113 1.33 -12.23 7.80
N GLY A 114 1.94 -11.65 6.77
CA GLY A 114 2.74 -10.43 6.90
C GLY A 114 1.93 -9.25 7.44
N CYS A 115 0.68 -9.11 7.01
CA CYS A 115 -0.24 -8.08 7.50
C CYS A 115 -0.60 -8.30 8.98
N ILE A 116 -0.89 -9.55 9.38
CA ILE A 116 -1.18 -9.90 10.78
C ILE A 116 0.03 -9.62 11.68
N ILE A 117 1.25 -9.98 11.24
CA ILE A 117 2.48 -9.73 11.99
C ILE A 117 2.73 -8.22 12.13
N ALA A 118 2.58 -7.47 11.04
CA ALA A 118 2.74 -6.01 11.04
C ALA A 118 1.73 -5.34 11.98
N SER A 119 0.44 -5.69 11.87
CA SER A 119 -0.62 -5.19 12.75
C SER A 119 -0.33 -5.49 14.22
N ARG A 120 0.15 -6.70 14.55
CA ARG A 120 0.50 -7.05 15.93
C ARG A 120 1.69 -6.23 16.47
N HIS A 121 2.71 -6.02 15.64
CA HIS A 121 3.89 -5.24 16.05
C HIS A 121 3.50 -3.79 16.34
N LEU A 122 2.73 -3.19 15.44
CA LEU A 122 2.26 -1.82 15.55
C LEU A 122 1.37 -1.62 16.78
N HIS A 123 0.43 -2.54 17.04
CA HIS A 123 -0.40 -2.49 18.26
C HIS A 123 0.42 -2.56 19.55
N LEU A 124 1.49 -3.36 19.59
CA LEU A 124 2.35 -3.48 20.78
C LEU A 124 3.22 -2.23 20.98
N ASP A 125 3.77 -1.67 19.91
CA ASP A 125 4.57 -0.45 19.97
C ASP A 125 3.72 0.75 20.42
N LEU A 126 2.50 0.86 19.91
CA LEU A 126 1.53 1.86 20.34
C LEU A 126 1.22 1.73 21.84
N LEU A 127 0.91 0.52 22.31
CA LEU A 127 0.60 0.26 23.71
C LEU A 127 1.78 0.61 24.61
N ASN A 128 3.00 0.24 24.21
CA ASN A 128 4.21 0.51 24.98
C ASN A 128 4.52 2.01 25.07
N ASN A 129 4.39 2.74 23.96
CA ASN A 129 4.58 4.19 23.93
C ASN A 129 3.55 4.93 24.78
N VAL A 130 2.29 4.47 24.77
CA VAL A 130 1.23 5.02 25.62
C VAL A 130 1.54 4.80 27.11
N LEU A 131 2.02 3.60 27.48
CA LEU A 131 2.34 3.28 28.88
C LEU A 131 3.57 4.02 29.42
N HIS A 132 4.50 4.42 28.55
CA HIS A 132 5.70 5.18 28.91
C HIS A 132 5.53 6.70 28.91
N SER A 133 4.33 7.21 28.61
CA SER A 133 4.04 8.65 28.62
C SER A 133 3.99 9.21 30.05
N PRO A 134 4.65 10.36 30.34
CA PRO A 134 4.68 10.95 31.68
C PRO A 134 3.30 11.43 32.13
N MET A 135 3.01 11.26 33.42
CA MET A 135 1.72 11.61 34.06
C MET A 135 1.32 13.09 33.83
N SER A 136 2.30 14.01 33.73
CA SER A 136 2.08 15.43 33.43
C SER A 136 1.43 15.70 32.06
N PHE A 137 1.64 14.83 31.06
CA PHE A 137 0.97 14.92 29.76
C PHE A 137 -0.52 14.57 29.85
N PHE A 138 -0.90 13.74 30.83
CA PHE A 138 -2.28 13.33 31.08
C PHE A 138 -3.09 14.36 31.88
N GLU A 139 -2.43 15.30 32.56
CA GLU A 139 -3.08 16.31 33.42
C GLU A 139 -3.35 17.65 32.71
N SER A 140 -2.53 18.07 31.74
CA SER A 140 -2.67 19.38 31.06
C SER A 140 -3.62 19.41 29.86
N THR A 141 -4.14 18.27 29.42
CA THR A 141 -5.04 18.17 28.25
C THR A 141 -6.17 17.21 28.60
N PRO A 142 -7.41 17.31 28.05
CA PRO A 142 -8.42 16.27 28.24
C PRO A 142 -7.90 14.99 27.56
N SER A 143 -7.18 14.20 28.34
CA SER A 143 -6.04 13.40 27.87
C SER A 143 -6.44 12.17 27.10
N GLY A 144 -7.66 11.69 27.29
CA GLY A 144 -8.21 10.58 26.53
C GLY A 144 -8.37 10.89 25.04
N ASN A 145 -8.82 12.09 24.68
CA ASN A 145 -9.16 12.39 23.27
C ASN A 145 -7.93 12.79 22.44
N LEU A 146 -6.98 13.52 23.05
CA LEU A 146 -5.73 13.89 22.38
C LEU A 146 -4.82 12.67 22.19
N LEU A 147 -4.66 11.84 23.21
CA LEU A 147 -3.87 10.61 23.12
C LEU A 147 -4.49 9.62 22.14
N ASN A 148 -5.81 9.42 22.19
CA ASN A 148 -6.51 8.56 21.24
C ASN A 148 -6.39 9.09 19.81
N ARG A 149 -6.34 10.41 19.61
CA ARG A 149 -6.14 11.02 18.30
C ARG A 149 -4.69 10.90 17.81
N PHE A 150 -3.69 11.19 18.64
CA PHE A 150 -2.28 10.99 18.28
C PHE A 150 -1.98 9.51 18.01
N ALA A 151 -2.47 8.61 18.85
CA ALA A 151 -2.35 7.18 18.66
C ALA A 151 -2.97 6.75 17.33
N LYS A 152 -4.17 7.25 17.00
CA LYS A 152 -4.86 6.95 15.74
C LYS A 152 -4.19 7.57 14.52
N GLU A 153 -3.64 8.78 14.63
CA GLU A 153 -2.93 9.44 13.52
C GLU A 153 -1.58 8.77 13.24
N ILE A 154 -0.84 8.37 14.28
CA ILE A 154 0.41 7.60 14.17
C ILE A 154 0.12 6.22 13.59
N ASP A 155 -0.88 5.51 14.11
CA ASP A 155 -1.31 4.20 13.59
C ASP A 155 -1.76 4.28 12.13
N ALA A 156 -2.49 5.35 11.76
CA ALA A 156 -2.87 5.57 10.37
C ALA A 156 -1.64 5.78 9.47
N ILE A 157 -0.67 6.58 9.89
CA ILE A 157 0.56 6.83 9.11
C ILE A 157 1.39 5.55 8.98
N ASP A 158 1.54 4.81 10.07
CA ASP A 158 2.35 3.58 10.13
C ASP A 158 1.73 2.43 9.35
N ASN A 159 0.41 2.39 9.14
CA ASN A 159 -0.23 1.40 8.26
C ASN A 159 -0.33 1.88 6.81
N MET A 160 -0.64 3.17 6.59
CA MET A 160 -0.90 3.71 5.27
C MET A 160 0.37 3.80 4.41
N ILE A 161 1.55 4.02 5.02
CA ILE A 161 2.83 4.03 4.30
C ILE A 161 3.18 2.64 3.75
N PRO A 162 3.24 1.55 4.56
CA PRO A 162 3.45 0.19 4.05
C PRO A 162 2.43 -0.23 3.02
N ASP A 163 1.14 0.04 3.25
CA ASP A 163 0.10 -0.39 2.34
C ASP A 163 0.16 0.37 1.01
N GLY A 164 0.44 1.68 1.04
CA GLY A 164 0.72 2.46 -0.15
C GLY A 164 1.92 1.92 -0.94
N LEU A 165 3.01 1.57 -0.26
CA LEU A 165 4.19 0.98 -0.88
C LEU A 165 3.93 -0.41 -1.47
N LYS A 166 3.20 -1.28 -0.75
CA LYS A 166 2.78 -2.61 -1.25
C LYS A 166 1.93 -2.47 -2.51
N MET A 167 0.95 -1.55 -2.50
CA MET A 167 0.11 -1.29 -3.67
C MET A 167 0.94 -0.76 -4.83
N MET A 168 1.81 0.23 -4.61
CA MET A 168 2.69 0.77 -5.64
C MET A 168 3.58 -0.31 -6.26
N LEU A 169 4.20 -1.15 -5.43
CA LEU A 169 5.06 -2.24 -5.89
C LEU A 169 4.26 -3.30 -6.68
N SER A 170 3.07 -3.66 -6.20
CA SER A 170 2.15 -4.57 -6.89
C SER A 170 1.75 -4.05 -8.28
N TYR A 171 1.37 -2.76 -8.36
CA TYR A 171 1.06 -2.12 -9.64
C TYR A 171 2.28 -2.04 -10.56
N PHE A 172 3.46 -1.77 -10.01
CA PHE A 172 4.69 -1.74 -10.79
C PHE A 172 5.00 -3.10 -11.43
N PHE A 173 4.95 -4.20 -10.67
CA PHE A 173 5.16 -5.54 -11.21
C PHE A 173 4.10 -5.96 -12.23
N LYS A 174 2.82 -5.65 -11.96
CA LYS A 174 1.73 -5.88 -12.93
C LYS A 174 1.92 -5.10 -14.22
N LEU A 175 2.33 -3.84 -14.13
CA LEU A 175 2.57 -3.00 -15.30
C LEU A 175 3.74 -3.58 -16.12
N MET A 176 4.82 -3.97 -15.44
CA MET A 176 5.96 -4.66 -16.07
C MET A 176 5.53 -5.95 -16.79
N GLU A 177 4.68 -6.78 -16.17
CA GLU A 177 4.13 -7.98 -16.81
C GLU A 177 3.38 -7.66 -18.08
N VAL A 178 2.39 -6.76 -17.99
CA VAL A 178 1.55 -6.40 -19.14
C VAL A 178 2.42 -5.82 -20.25
N CYS A 179 3.40 -4.99 -19.93
CA CYS A 179 4.38 -4.50 -20.89
C CYS A 179 5.13 -5.64 -21.59
N ILE A 180 5.66 -6.62 -20.84
CA ILE A 180 6.37 -7.77 -21.41
C ILE A 180 5.45 -8.59 -22.33
N ILE A 181 4.23 -8.89 -21.89
CA ILE A 181 3.26 -9.66 -22.67
C ILE A 181 2.90 -8.93 -23.97
N VAL A 182 2.62 -7.63 -23.90
CA VAL A 182 2.26 -6.83 -25.07
C VAL A 182 3.45 -6.72 -26.05
N LEU A 183 4.68 -6.55 -25.54
CA LEU A 183 5.89 -6.52 -26.36
C LEU A 183 6.13 -7.85 -27.08
N MET A 184 5.87 -8.98 -26.42
CA MET A 184 5.98 -10.31 -27.02
C MET A 184 4.87 -10.56 -28.06
N ALA A 185 3.63 -10.20 -27.76
CA ALA A 185 2.49 -10.45 -28.63
C ALA A 185 2.51 -9.57 -29.90
N THR A 186 2.78 -8.27 -29.75
CA THR A 186 2.74 -7.33 -30.86
C THR A 186 3.83 -6.26 -30.70
N PRO A 187 5.06 -6.50 -31.19
CA PRO A 187 6.16 -5.54 -31.04
C PRO A 187 5.86 -4.17 -31.69
N PHE A 188 5.04 -4.14 -32.74
CA PHE A 188 4.60 -2.89 -33.39
C PHE A 188 3.59 -2.08 -32.55
N ALA A 189 2.80 -2.72 -31.68
CA ALA A 189 1.85 -2.01 -30.81
C ALA A 189 2.55 -1.14 -29.76
N ALA A 190 3.78 -1.51 -29.38
CA ALA A 190 4.61 -0.75 -28.44
C ALA A 190 4.90 0.68 -28.93
N ILE A 191 5.07 0.84 -30.25
CA ILE A 191 5.33 2.14 -30.89
C ILE A 191 4.12 3.07 -30.75
N ILE A 192 2.90 2.54 -30.63
CA ILE A 192 1.67 3.32 -30.45
C ILE A 192 1.39 3.60 -28.97
N ILE A 193 1.70 2.65 -28.09
CA ILE A 193 1.46 2.77 -26.63
C ILE A 193 2.40 3.81 -26.01
N LEU A 194 3.67 3.86 -26.42
CA LEU A 194 4.66 4.80 -25.88
C LEU A 194 4.28 6.29 -26.03
N PRO A 195 3.87 6.79 -27.22
CA PRO A 195 3.40 8.17 -27.36
C PRO A 195 2.08 8.42 -26.64
N MET A 196 1.20 7.42 -26.52
CA MET A 196 -0.03 7.57 -25.73
C MET A 196 0.26 7.72 -24.23
N ALA A 197 1.17 6.91 -23.69
CA ALA A 197 1.61 7.03 -22.30
C ALA A 197 2.29 8.38 -22.03
N PHE A 198 3.08 8.88 -22.99
CA PHE A 198 3.70 10.19 -22.91
C PHE A 198 2.67 11.33 -22.91
N LEU A 199 1.67 11.28 -23.80
CA LEU A 199 0.57 12.25 -23.82
C LEU A 199 -0.23 12.24 -22.51
N TYR A 200 -0.53 11.05 -21.98
CA TYR A 200 -1.22 10.92 -20.70
C TYR A 200 -0.42 11.54 -19.55
N GLY A 201 0.90 11.28 -19.49
CA GLY A 201 1.78 11.87 -18.48
C GLY A 201 2.06 13.37 -18.67
N PHE A 202 1.77 13.93 -19.85
CA PHE A 202 1.85 15.38 -20.09
C PHE A 202 0.54 16.09 -19.74
N ILE A 203 -0.59 15.40 -19.85
CA ILE A 203 -1.93 15.92 -19.56
C ILE A 203 -2.26 15.88 -18.06
N GLN A 204 -1.77 14.85 -17.35
CA GLN A 204 -1.98 14.66 -15.92
C GLN A 204 -0.88 15.32 -15.07
#